data_AF-A0A941A0I5-F1
#
_entry.id   AF-A0A941A0I5-F1
#
_cell.length_a   1.000
_cell.length_b   1.000
_cell.length_c   1.000
_cell.angle_alpha   90.00
_cell.angle_beta   90.00
_cell.angle_gamma   90.00
#
_symmetry.space_group_name_H-M   'P 1'
#
loop_
_entity.id
_entity.type
_entity.pdbx_description
1 polymer ?
#
loop_
_entity_poly.entity_id
_entity_poly.type
_entity_poly.pdbx_seq_one_letter_code
_entity_poly.pdbx_strand_id
1 'polypeptide(L)'
;WDEAYDGTNGWAIGRGEEYQDTAYQDQIESQALYQILESEVVPMFYARGRDGLPREWIRRMKHAMQTICPVFSAYRMVREYTERLYIPAGLQWERLGADGLARARALAQWQERVRGAWKDVAVRAVRADTVTPLPAGDVRPVEADVALGVLHPEDVSVSMYSGPISGQWDITSPRISEMKVAGSVREGVYSFQGMLSGQAAGRHGFRIRVLPAHEDLINPLSLNCIAWG
;
A
#
# COMPACT_ATOMS: atom_id res chain seq x y z
N TRP A 1 -17.01 -11.84 12.11
CA TRP A 1 -16.04 -11.31 11.15
C TRP A 1 -14.73 -11.96 11.48
N ASP A 2 -14.38 -12.95 10.68
CA ASP A 2 -13.11 -13.67 10.68
C ASP A 2 -11.92 -12.69 10.63
N GLU A 3 -12.09 -11.55 9.97
CA GLU A 3 -11.07 -10.50 9.84
C GLU A 3 -10.78 -9.77 11.18
N ALA A 4 -11.66 -9.91 12.17
CA ALA A 4 -11.52 -9.27 13.48
C ALA A 4 -10.89 -10.19 14.53
N TYR A 5 -10.81 -11.50 14.29
CA TYR A 5 -10.40 -12.47 15.31
C TYR A 5 -8.88 -12.49 15.50
N ASP A 6 -8.41 -12.31 16.74
CA ASP A 6 -6.98 -12.28 17.09
C ASP A 6 -6.52 -13.50 17.91
N GLY A 7 -7.40 -14.50 18.09
CA GLY A 7 -7.14 -15.68 18.93
C GLY A 7 -7.49 -15.50 20.41
N THR A 8 -7.74 -14.27 20.86
CA THR A 8 -7.94 -13.94 22.28
C THR A 8 -9.17 -13.07 22.55
N ASN A 9 -9.76 -12.49 21.51
CA ASN A 9 -10.90 -11.59 21.55
C ASN A 9 -12.26 -12.25 21.28
N GLY A 10 -12.33 -13.59 21.29
CA GLY A 10 -13.57 -14.33 21.09
C GLY A 10 -13.33 -15.81 20.83
N TRP A 11 -14.16 -16.37 19.95
CA TRP A 11 -14.02 -17.71 19.41
C TRP A 11 -14.30 -17.65 17.91
N ALA A 12 -13.63 -18.51 17.15
CA ALA A 12 -13.87 -18.71 15.73
C ALA A 12 -14.35 -20.15 15.50
N ILE A 13 -15.25 -20.33 14.55
CA ILE A 13 -15.71 -21.63 14.09
C ILE A 13 -15.01 -21.88 12.76
N GLY A 14 -14.31 -23.02 12.64
CA GLY A 14 -13.44 -23.28 11.49
C GLY A 14 -12.23 -22.34 11.43
N ARG A 15 -11.54 -22.36 10.29
CA ARG A 15 -10.35 -21.54 9.98
C ARG A 15 -10.50 -20.77 8.67
N GLY A 16 -11.74 -20.58 8.22
CA GLY A 16 -12.04 -19.98 6.91
C GLY A 16 -11.84 -20.96 5.76
N GLU A 17 -11.97 -22.27 6.00
CA GLU A 17 -11.93 -23.25 4.93
C GLU A 17 -13.17 -23.13 4.02
N GLU A 18 -12.97 -23.25 2.71
CA GLU A 18 -14.06 -23.39 1.74
C GLU A 18 -14.28 -24.86 1.40
N TYR A 19 -15.50 -25.36 1.60
CA TYR A 19 -15.88 -26.74 1.33
C TYR A 19 -16.72 -26.83 0.05
N GLN A 20 -16.47 -27.85 -0.76
CA GLN A 20 -17.29 -28.12 -1.95
C GLN A 20 -18.66 -28.71 -1.60
N ASP A 21 -18.71 -29.49 -0.52
CA ASP A 21 -19.93 -30.10 0.01
C ASP A 21 -20.37 -29.35 1.27
N THR A 22 -21.50 -28.65 1.16
CA THR A 22 -22.09 -27.85 2.24
C THR A 22 -22.61 -28.72 3.39
N ALA A 23 -23.08 -29.93 3.12
CA ALA A 23 -23.55 -30.84 4.17
C ALA A 23 -22.38 -31.35 5.03
N TYR A 24 -21.22 -31.58 4.39
CA TYR A 24 -20.01 -31.93 5.09
C TYR A 24 -19.45 -30.76 5.92
N GLN A 25 -19.48 -29.53 5.37
CA GLN A 25 -19.14 -28.32 6.13
C GLN A 25 -19.99 -28.19 7.39
N ASP A 26 -21.31 -28.28 7.25
CA ASP A 26 -22.24 -28.20 8.38
C ASP A 26 -21.92 -29.25 9.45
N GLN A 27 -21.59 -30.48 9.05
CA GLN A 27 -21.21 -31.54 9.98
C GLN A 27 -19.94 -31.19 10.78
N ILE A 28 -18.92 -30.66 10.13
CA ILE A 28 -17.64 -30.31 10.77
C ILE A 28 -17.77 -29.07 11.64
N GLU A 29 -18.35 -27.99 11.12
CA GLU A 29 -18.47 -26.71 11.82
C GLU A 29 -19.44 -26.79 13.00
N SER A 30 -20.52 -27.58 12.90
CA SER A 30 -21.42 -27.81 14.03
C SER A 30 -20.71 -28.55 15.18
N GLN A 31 -19.89 -29.56 14.89
CA GLN A 31 -19.09 -30.24 15.91
C GLN A 31 -18.09 -29.28 16.57
N ALA A 32 -17.42 -28.44 15.79
CA ALA A 32 -16.52 -27.42 16.33
C ALA A 32 -17.26 -26.43 17.24
N LEU A 33 -18.45 -25.98 16.85
CA LEU A 33 -19.30 -25.12 17.67
C LEU A 33 -19.67 -25.79 18.99
N TYR A 34 -20.16 -27.04 18.96
CA TYR A 34 -20.51 -27.77 20.18
C TYR A 34 -19.29 -27.93 21.09
N GLN A 35 -18.14 -28.27 20.54
CA GLN A 35 -16.90 -28.40 21.32
C GLN A 35 -16.51 -27.10 22.00
N ILE A 36 -16.57 -25.96 21.30
CA ILE A 36 -16.30 -24.62 21.87
C ILE A 36 -17.29 -24.32 22.99
N LEU A 37 -18.58 -24.61 22.79
CA LEU A 37 -19.61 -24.36 23.80
C LEU A 37 -19.36 -25.17 25.07
N GLU A 38 -19.16 -26.48 24.92
CA GLU A 38 -19.01 -27.42 26.04
C GLU A 38 -17.69 -27.25 26.79
N SER A 39 -16.59 -27.05 26.06
CA SER A 39 -15.24 -27.06 26.66
C SER A 39 -14.76 -25.67 27.09
N GLU A 40 -15.24 -24.61 26.46
CA GLU A 40 -14.75 -23.25 26.70
C GLU A 40 -15.83 -22.31 27.23
N VAL A 41 -16.89 -22.07 26.45
CA VAL A 41 -17.87 -20.99 26.73
C VAL A 41 -18.66 -21.28 28.00
N VAL A 42 -19.27 -22.46 28.10
CA VAL A 42 -20.11 -22.83 29.25
C VAL A 42 -19.27 -22.88 30.54
N PRO A 43 -18.13 -23.59 30.61
CA PRO A 43 -17.30 -23.58 31.81
C PRO A 43 -16.82 -22.18 32.21
N MET A 44 -16.35 -21.37 31.26
CA MET A 44 -15.85 -20.02 31.52
C MET A 44 -16.94 -19.08 32.06
N PHE A 45 -18.15 -19.17 31.52
CA PHE A 45 -19.28 -18.34 31.94
C PHE A 45 -19.79 -18.71 33.34
N TYR A 46 -19.85 -20.01 33.66
CA TYR A 46 -20.35 -20.49 34.95
C TYR A 46 -19.28 -20.58 36.04
N ALA A 47 -17.98 -20.50 35.70
CA ALA A 47 -16.89 -20.42 36.66
C ALA A 47 -16.91 -19.08 37.42
N ARG A 48 -17.58 -19.07 38.58
CA ARG A 48 -17.74 -17.88 39.42
C ARG A 48 -16.78 -17.91 40.61
N GLY A 49 -16.15 -16.77 40.87
CA GLY A 49 -15.35 -16.56 42.07
C GLY A 49 -16.21 -16.40 43.33
N ARG A 50 -15.55 -16.18 44.48
CA ARG A 50 -16.23 -15.90 45.77
C ARG A 50 -17.11 -14.64 45.74
N ASP A 51 -16.82 -13.73 44.81
CA ASP A 51 -17.59 -12.51 44.53
C ASP A 51 -18.78 -12.74 43.58
N GLY A 52 -19.00 -13.98 43.12
CA GLY A 52 -20.07 -14.34 42.20
C GLY A 52 -19.82 -13.95 40.74
N LEU A 53 -18.64 -13.40 40.42
CA LEU A 53 -18.34 -12.88 39.08
C LEU A 53 -17.52 -13.88 38.24
N PRO A 54 -17.86 -14.07 36.95
CA PRO A 54 -17.07 -14.89 36.04
C PRO A 54 -15.91 -14.05 35.49
N ARG A 55 -14.81 -13.98 36.24
CA ARG A 55 -13.68 -13.06 35.96
C ARG A 55 -13.06 -13.29 34.59
N GLU A 56 -12.93 -14.54 34.18
CA GLU A 56 -12.34 -14.90 32.89
C GLU A 56 -13.24 -14.51 31.72
N TRP A 57 -14.55 -14.72 31.85
CA TRP A 57 -15.55 -14.24 30.90
C TRP A 57 -15.51 -12.71 30.76
N ILE A 58 -15.49 -11.98 31.90
CA ILE A 58 -15.40 -10.51 31.89
C ILE A 58 -14.09 -10.05 31.24
N ARG A 59 -12.97 -10.72 31.51
CA ARG A 59 -11.67 -10.42 30.90
C ARG A 59 -11.76 -10.55 29.37
N ARG A 60 -12.32 -11.67 28.87
CA ARG A 60 -12.48 -11.90 27.43
C ARG A 60 -13.45 -10.91 26.79
N MET A 61 -14.59 -10.61 27.42
CA MET A 61 -15.52 -9.56 26.95
C MET A 61 -14.83 -8.20 26.82
N LYS A 62 -14.09 -7.78 27.85
CA LYS A 62 -13.37 -6.49 27.82
C LYS A 62 -12.30 -6.47 26.74
N HIS A 63 -11.58 -7.58 26.56
CA HIS A 63 -10.59 -7.71 25.50
C HIS A 63 -11.24 -7.58 24.11
N ALA A 64 -12.37 -8.25 23.88
CA ALA A 64 -13.15 -8.13 22.65
C ALA A 64 -13.58 -6.68 22.37
N MET A 65 -14.07 -5.96 23.38
CA MET A 65 -14.40 -4.54 23.22
C MET A 65 -13.17 -3.69 22.91
N GLN A 66 -12.03 -3.95 23.55
CA GLN A 66 -10.79 -3.21 23.33
C GLN A 66 -10.20 -3.41 21.94
N THR A 67 -10.31 -4.60 21.36
CA THR A 67 -9.69 -4.90 20.06
C THR A 67 -10.66 -4.67 18.89
N ILE A 68 -11.95 -4.97 19.06
CA ILE A 68 -12.94 -4.88 17.98
C ILE A 68 -13.50 -3.47 17.86
N CYS A 69 -13.99 -2.85 18.94
CA CYS A 69 -14.69 -1.57 18.85
C CYS A 69 -13.91 -0.42 18.19
N PRO A 70 -12.60 -0.21 18.44
CA PRO A 70 -11.87 0.87 17.76
C PRO A 70 -11.66 0.58 16.27
N VAL A 71 -11.63 -0.68 15.87
CA VAL A 71 -11.38 -1.08 14.48
C VAL A 71 -12.69 -1.13 13.69
N PHE A 72 -13.72 -1.79 14.22
CA PHE A 72 -15.00 -2.08 13.58
C PHE A 72 -16.10 -1.20 14.17
N SER A 73 -16.10 0.06 13.78
CA SER A 73 -17.10 1.04 14.20
C SER A 73 -17.70 1.73 12.98
N ALA A 74 -19.04 1.69 12.87
CA ALA A 74 -19.76 2.40 11.82
C ALA A 74 -19.50 3.92 11.88
N TYR A 75 -19.35 4.46 13.09
CA TYR A 75 -18.98 5.87 13.28
C TYR A 75 -17.59 6.18 12.69
N ARG A 76 -16.59 5.34 12.99
CA ARG A 76 -15.24 5.48 12.43
C ARG A 76 -15.28 5.34 10.90
N MET A 77 -15.97 4.34 10.38
CA MET A 77 -16.11 4.10 8.94
C MET A 77 -16.71 5.32 8.23
N VAL A 78 -17.87 5.81 8.69
CA VAL A 78 -18.54 6.97 8.09
C VAL A 78 -17.65 8.21 8.14
N ARG A 79 -16.99 8.46 9.29
CA ARG A 79 -16.06 9.58 9.44
C ARG A 79 -14.88 9.46 8.48
N GLU A 80 -14.20 8.32 8.46
CA GLU A 80 -13.04 8.11 7.59
C GLU A 80 -13.41 8.19 6.11
N TYR A 81 -14.54 7.64 5.69
CA TYR A 81 -14.99 7.74 4.30
C TYR A 81 -15.30 9.19 3.93
N THR A 82 -15.96 9.91 4.83
CA THR A 82 -16.27 11.32 4.61
C THR A 82 -14.99 12.16 4.50
N GLU A 83 -14.07 12.02 5.46
CA GLU A 83 -12.84 12.82 5.53
C GLU A 83 -11.81 12.44 4.46
N ARG A 84 -11.65 11.15 4.16
CA ARG A 84 -10.58 10.65 3.28
C ARG A 84 -11.00 10.47 1.83
N LEU A 85 -12.30 10.32 1.55
CA LEU A 85 -12.79 10.03 0.20
C LEU A 85 -13.78 11.11 -0.28
N TYR A 86 -14.90 11.31 0.41
CA TYR A 86 -15.97 12.17 -0.11
C TYR A 86 -15.61 13.65 -0.14
N ILE A 87 -15.03 14.19 0.95
CA ILE A 87 -14.59 15.60 0.97
C ILE A 87 -13.51 15.86 -0.08
N PRO A 88 -12.41 15.08 -0.17
CA PRO A 88 -11.42 15.26 -1.23
C PRO A 88 -12.00 15.13 -2.64
N ALA A 89 -12.92 14.19 -2.87
CA ALA A 89 -13.58 14.04 -4.17
C ALA A 89 -14.45 15.26 -4.52
N GLY A 90 -15.18 15.81 -3.55
CA GLY A 90 -15.97 17.04 -3.73
C GLY A 90 -15.09 18.25 -4.05
N LEU A 91 -13.99 18.44 -3.32
CA LEU A 91 -13.03 19.52 -3.60
C LEU A 91 -12.39 19.37 -4.98
N GLN A 92 -12.11 18.13 -5.42
CA GLN A 92 -11.60 17.89 -6.76
C GLN A 92 -12.65 18.14 -7.85
N TRP A 93 -13.91 17.81 -7.58
CA TRP A 93 -15.00 18.16 -8.48
C TRP A 93 -15.09 19.68 -8.67
N GLU A 94 -15.01 20.48 -7.60
CA GLU A 94 -15.02 21.94 -7.70
C GLU A 94 -13.81 22.45 -8.51
N ARG A 95 -12.61 21.95 -8.22
CA ARG A 95 -11.37 22.33 -8.92
C ARG A 95 -11.41 22.00 -10.41
N LEU A 96 -11.84 20.79 -10.78
CA LEU A 96 -11.91 20.33 -12.16
C LEU A 96 -13.12 20.89 -12.91
N GLY A 97 -14.20 21.18 -12.19
CA GLY A 97 -15.47 21.74 -12.67
C GLY A 97 -15.43 23.23 -13.02
N ALA A 98 -14.51 23.97 -12.40
CA ALA A 98 -14.31 25.39 -12.64
C ALA A 98 -14.06 25.73 -14.11
N ASP A 99 -14.31 26.99 -14.49
CA ASP A 99 -14.03 27.56 -15.81
C ASP A 99 -14.55 26.72 -16.98
N GLY A 100 -15.74 26.12 -16.83
CA GLY A 100 -16.36 25.31 -17.87
C GLY A 100 -15.61 24.01 -18.16
N LEU A 101 -15.06 23.35 -17.12
CA LEU A 101 -14.32 22.09 -17.19
C LEU A 101 -12.96 22.20 -17.92
N ALA A 102 -12.34 23.38 -17.95
CA ALA A 102 -11.08 23.59 -18.64
C ALA A 102 -9.96 22.64 -18.14
N ARG A 103 -9.78 22.54 -16.82
CA ARG A 103 -8.80 21.63 -16.20
C ARG A 103 -9.12 20.16 -16.45
N ALA A 104 -10.39 19.77 -16.35
CA ALA A 104 -10.81 18.40 -16.63
C ALA A 104 -10.50 17.97 -18.08
N ARG A 105 -10.74 18.87 -19.05
CA ARG A 105 -10.41 18.61 -20.46
C ARG A 105 -8.90 18.52 -20.68
N ALA A 106 -8.12 19.42 -20.07
CA ALA A 106 -6.66 19.39 -20.14
C ALA A 106 -6.10 18.08 -19.55
N LEU A 107 -6.61 17.66 -18.38
CA LEU A 107 -6.24 16.40 -17.74
C LEU A 107 -6.59 15.21 -18.65
N ALA A 108 -7.78 15.17 -19.24
CA ALA A 108 -8.19 14.08 -20.14
C ALA A 108 -7.28 13.98 -21.38
N GLN A 109 -6.95 15.11 -22.01
CA GLN A 109 -6.02 15.17 -23.14
C GLN A 109 -4.62 14.70 -22.74
N TRP A 110 -4.15 15.12 -21.56
CA TRP A 110 -2.89 14.66 -20.99
C TRP A 110 -2.89 13.14 -20.76
N GLN A 111 -3.94 12.58 -20.16
CA GLN A 111 -4.07 11.14 -19.91
C GLN A 111 -4.02 10.33 -21.22
N GLU A 112 -4.71 10.80 -22.26
CA GLU A 112 -4.69 10.15 -23.58
C GLU A 112 -3.28 10.19 -24.21
N ARG A 113 -2.62 11.35 -24.17
CA ARG A 113 -1.23 11.52 -24.64
C ARG A 113 -0.28 10.56 -23.93
N VAL A 114 -0.33 10.52 -22.60
CA VAL A 114 0.53 9.66 -21.77
C VAL A 114 0.29 8.19 -22.09
N ARG A 115 -0.97 7.73 -22.13
CA ARG A 115 -1.28 6.33 -22.47
C ARG A 115 -0.78 5.95 -23.87
N GLY A 116 -0.97 6.83 -24.86
CA GLY A 116 -0.53 6.60 -26.23
C GLY A 116 0.99 6.53 -26.40
N ALA A 117 1.73 7.32 -25.62
CA ALA A 117 3.19 7.41 -25.67
C ALA A 117 3.91 6.45 -24.71
N TRP A 118 3.21 5.81 -23.77
CA TRP A 118 3.87 5.06 -22.68
C TRP A 118 4.76 3.90 -23.15
N LYS A 119 4.45 3.31 -24.32
CA LYS A 119 5.27 2.26 -24.94
C LYS A 119 6.72 2.69 -25.20
N ASP A 120 6.96 4.00 -25.34
CA ASP A 120 8.28 4.56 -25.62
C ASP A 120 9.03 4.94 -24.33
N VAL A 121 8.32 4.91 -23.18
CA VAL A 121 8.87 5.22 -21.85
C VAL A 121 9.68 4.04 -21.33
N ALA A 122 10.98 4.23 -21.17
CA ALA A 122 11.86 3.20 -20.64
C ALA A 122 13.09 3.79 -19.97
N VAL A 123 13.51 3.17 -18.86
CA VAL A 123 14.82 3.45 -18.25
C VAL A 123 15.89 2.81 -19.15
N ARG A 124 16.79 3.63 -19.69
CA ARG A 124 17.80 3.19 -20.68
C ARG A 124 19.14 2.88 -20.06
N ALA A 125 19.54 3.67 -19.08
CA ALA A 125 20.80 3.50 -18.37
C ALA A 125 20.65 3.98 -16.93
N VAL A 126 21.31 3.30 -16.01
CA VAL A 126 21.40 3.70 -14.61
C VAL A 126 22.87 3.72 -14.24
N ARG A 127 23.34 4.86 -13.75
CA ARG A 127 24.73 5.11 -13.37
C ARG A 127 24.78 5.42 -11.89
N ALA A 128 25.46 4.56 -11.16
CA ALA A 128 25.81 4.76 -9.76
C ALA A 128 27.15 4.08 -9.50
N ASP A 129 27.93 4.61 -8.56
CA ASP A 129 29.01 3.83 -7.97
C ASP A 129 28.39 2.74 -7.09
N THR A 130 28.56 1.48 -7.48
CA THR A 130 28.09 0.31 -6.71
C THR A 130 29.25 -0.47 -6.10
N VAL A 131 30.49 -0.03 -6.31
CA VAL A 131 31.71 -0.72 -5.88
C VAL A 131 32.14 -0.22 -4.51
N THR A 132 32.10 1.09 -4.30
CA THR A 132 32.48 1.69 -3.03
C THR A 132 31.40 1.38 -1.99
N PRO A 133 31.72 0.82 -0.81
CA PRO A 133 30.76 0.71 0.28
C PRO A 133 30.16 2.08 0.60
N LEU A 134 28.85 2.14 0.85
CA LEU A 134 28.17 3.38 1.24
C LEU A 134 27.91 3.34 2.74
N PRO A 135 28.66 4.07 3.57
CA PRO A 135 28.47 4.11 5.02
C PRO A 135 27.07 4.60 5.40
N ALA A 136 26.61 4.20 6.59
CA ALA A 136 25.37 4.70 7.15
C ALA A 136 25.46 6.24 7.36
N GLY A 137 24.46 6.97 6.86
CA GLY A 137 24.41 8.43 6.94
C GLY A 137 25.00 9.17 5.73
N ASP A 138 25.80 8.48 4.91
CA ASP A 138 26.33 9.06 3.68
C ASP A 138 25.30 8.98 2.55
N VAL A 139 25.46 9.86 1.56
CA VAL A 139 24.64 9.87 0.36
C VAL A 139 25.48 9.71 -0.89
N ARG A 140 24.92 9.05 -1.89
CA ARG A 140 25.55 8.84 -3.19
C ARG A 140 24.62 9.24 -4.32
N PRO A 141 25.08 10.03 -5.30
CA PRO A 141 24.26 10.34 -6.46
C PRO A 141 24.03 9.08 -7.30
N VAL A 142 22.79 8.92 -7.76
CA VAL A 142 22.37 7.93 -8.75
C VAL A 142 21.76 8.70 -9.90
N GLU A 143 22.23 8.41 -11.10
CA GLU A 143 21.71 8.98 -12.33
C GLU A 143 20.98 7.92 -13.14
N ALA A 144 19.88 8.31 -13.77
CA ALA A 144 19.12 7.44 -14.65
C ALA A 144 18.77 8.20 -15.93
N ASP A 145 19.15 7.65 -17.08
CA ASP A 145 18.68 8.13 -18.38
C ASP A 145 17.36 7.45 -18.69
N VAL A 146 16.30 8.25 -18.78
CA VAL A 146 14.94 7.79 -19.05
C VAL A 146 14.54 8.30 -20.43
N ALA A 147 14.23 7.36 -21.32
CA ALA A 147 13.54 7.68 -22.57
C ALA A 147 12.08 8.00 -22.24
N LEU A 148 11.62 9.17 -22.67
CA LEU A 148 10.23 9.63 -22.54
C LEU A 148 9.51 9.70 -23.90
N GLY A 149 10.24 9.54 -25.00
CA GLY A 149 9.70 9.66 -26.35
C GLY A 149 9.18 11.07 -26.59
N VAL A 150 7.87 11.20 -26.83
CA VAL A 150 7.19 12.49 -27.04
C VAL A 150 6.72 13.16 -25.74
N LEU A 151 6.89 12.52 -24.58
CA LEU A 151 6.51 13.08 -23.28
C LEU A 151 7.59 14.01 -22.72
N HIS A 152 7.16 14.98 -21.92
CA HIS A 152 8.04 15.89 -21.23
C HIS A 152 8.39 15.39 -19.82
N PRO A 153 9.51 15.84 -19.22
CA PRO A 153 9.88 15.49 -17.85
C PRO A 153 8.82 15.84 -16.79
N GLU A 154 7.96 16.82 -17.07
CA GLU A 154 6.85 17.22 -16.20
C GLU A 154 5.65 16.25 -16.25
N ASP A 155 5.55 15.44 -17.32
CA ASP A 155 4.48 14.43 -17.46
C ASP A 155 4.77 13.16 -16.64
N VAL A 156 5.95 13.05 -16.01
CA VAL A 156 6.40 11.86 -15.30
C VAL A 156 7.05 12.19 -13.95
N SER A 157 6.90 11.27 -13.01
CA SER A 157 7.69 11.24 -11.78
C SER A 157 8.64 10.05 -11.85
N VAL A 158 9.94 10.34 -11.75
CA VAL A 158 10.99 9.33 -11.66
C VAL A 158 11.39 9.20 -10.20
N SER A 159 11.33 7.98 -9.67
CA SER A 159 11.68 7.71 -8.29
C SER A 159 12.67 6.55 -8.21
N MET A 160 13.55 6.61 -7.22
CA MET A 160 14.43 5.51 -6.85
C MET A 160 13.79 4.72 -5.71
N TYR A 161 13.63 3.42 -5.92
CA TYR A 161 13.18 2.45 -4.95
C TYR A 161 14.42 1.77 -4.36
N SER A 162 14.76 2.02 -3.10
CA SER A 162 16.00 1.54 -2.49
C SER A 162 15.78 0.89 -1.12
N GLY A 163 16.55 -0.14 -0.79
CA GLY A 163 16.42 -0.80 0.50
C GLY A 163 17.30 -2.05 0.64
N PRO A 164 17.24 -2.72 1.81
CA PRO A 164 17.93 -3.98 2.03
C PRO A 164 17.39 -5.06 1.09
N ILE A 165 18.30 -5.91 0.60
CA ILE A 165 17.93 -7.02 -0.28
C ILE A 165 17.92 -8.36 0.45
N SER A 166 16.97 -9.22 0.09
CA SER A 166 16.89 -10.60 0.53
C SER A 166 17.93 -11.48 -0.19
N GLY A 167 18.05 -12.74 0.23
CA GLY A 167 18.86 -13.74 -0.49
C GLY A 167 18.36 -14.02 -1.93
N GLN A 168 17.12 -13.65 -2.25
CA GLN A 168 16.53 -13.74 -3.60
C GLN A 168 16.68 -12.45 -4.41
N TRP A 169 17.44 -11.46 -3.91
CA TRP A 169 17.65 -10.15 -4.53
C TRP A 169 16.43 -9.23 -4.57
N ASP A 170 15.41 -9.51 -3.75
CA ASP A 170 14.24 -8.64 -3.59
C ASP A 170 14.46 -7.60 -2.51
N ILE A 171 13.98 -6.38 -2.75
CA ILE A 171 14.01 -5.30 -1.77
C ILE A 171 12.89 -5.51 -0.74
N THR A 172 13.24 -5.72 0.52
CA THR A 172 12.27 -6.09 1.59
C THR A 172 11.68 -4.89 2.31
N SER A 173 12.47 -3.84 2.52
CA SER A 173 12.06 -2.62 3.23
C SER A 173 12.36 -1.38 2.37
N PRO A 174 11.57 -1.16 1.30
CA PRO A 174 11.87 -0.14 0.33
C PRO A 174 11.56 1.26 0.83
N ARG A 175 12.44 2.20 0.50
CA ARG A 175 12.23 3.64 0.57
C ARG A 175 12.20 4.21 -0.83
N ILE A 176 11.25 5.11 -1.04
CA ILE A 176 11.05 5.82 -2.30
C ILE A 176 11.66 7.21 -2.15
N SER A 177 12.60 7.57 -3.01
CA SER A 177 13.11 8.94 -3.13
C SER A 177 12.87 9.46 -4.55
N GLU A 178 12.36 10.68 -4.68
CA GLU A 178 12.17 11.31 -5.99
C GLU A 178 13.51 11.70 -6.61
N MET A 179 13.60 11.54 -7.93
CA MET A 179 14.73 11.98 -8.73
C MET A 179 14.36 13.26 -9.47
N LYS A 180 15.30 14.20 -9.53
CA LYS A 180 15.10 15.49 -10.22
C LYS A 180 15.68 15.41 -11.62
N VAL A 181 15.05 16.09 -12.58
CA VAL A 181 15.63 16.23 -13.93
C VAL A 181 16.97 16.98 -13.83
N ALA A 182 18.03 16.36 -14.35
CA ALA A 182 19.38 16.91 -14.38
C ALA A 182 19.72 17.51 -15.75
N GLY A 183 19.04 17.10 -16.82
CA GLY A 183 19.20 17.66 -18.16
C GLY A 183 18.64 16.77 -19.26
N SER A 184 18.75 17.24 -20.51
CA SER A 184 18.47 16.44 -21.70
C SER A 184 19.77 15.77 -22.19
N VAL A 185 19.72 14.47 -22.45
CA VAL A 185 20.86 13.72 -23.02
C VAL A 185 20.81 13.79 -24.54
N ARG A 186 19.62 13.60 -25.09
CA ARG A 186 19.29 13.74 -26.52
C ARG A 186 17.77 13.87 -26.65
N GLU A 187 17.28 14.11 -27.87
CA GLU A 187 15.84 14.21 -28.13
C GLU A 187 15.08 12.98 -27.59
N GLY A 188 14.06 13.23 -26.77
CA GLY A 188 13.24 12.20 -26.12
C GLY A 188 13.92 11.40 -24.99
N VAL A 189 15.14 11.75 -24.56
CA VAL A 189 15.84 11.08 -23.44
C VAL A 189 16.40 12.10 -22.46
N TYR A 190 15.99 11.98 -21.20
CA TYR A 190 16.36 12.90 -20.12
C TYR A 190 17.11 12.18 -19.02
N SER A 191 18.09 12.87 -18.43
CA SER A 191 18.81 12.40 -17.26
C SER A 191 18.10 12.87 -15.99
N PHE A 192 17.87 11.94 -15.07
CA PHE A 192 17.31 12.17 -13.75
C PHE A 192 18.35 11.81 -12.69
N GLN A 193 18.45 12.62 -11.63
CA GLN A 193 19.39 12.42 -10.55
C GLN A 193 18.66 12.33 -9.20
N GLY A 194 18.99 11.29 -8.44
CA GLY A 194 18.52 11.08 -7.07
C GLY A 194 19.69 10.83 -6.12
N MET A 195 19.42 10.89 -4.82
CA MET A 195 20.41 10.59 -3.78
C MET A 195 20.06 9.28 -3.09
N LEU A 196 20.99 8.32 -3.14
CA LEU A 196 20.92 7.05 -2.42
C LEU A 196 21.51 7.26 -1.04
N SER A 197 20.72 7.06 0.02
CA SER A 197 21.20 7.18 1.40
C SER A 197 21.65 5.83 1.94
N GLY A 198 22.86 5.77 2.48
CA GLY A 198 23.36 4.61 3.22
C GLY A 198 22.60 4.46 4.53
N GLN A 199 22.04 3.27 4.78
CA GLN A 199 21.18 3.04 5.94
C GLN A 199 21.86 2.22 7.03
N ALA A 200 22.05 0.94 6.77
CA ALA A 200 22.57 -0.02 7.75
C ALA A 200 23.63 -0.91 7.10
N ALA A 201 24.39 -1.64 7.92
CA ALA A 201 25.31 -2.65 7.42
C ALA A 201 24.51 -3.77 6.70
N GLY A 202 24.95 -4.13 5.49
CA GLY A 202 24.31 -5.19 4.70
C GLY A 202 24.25 -4.85 3.21
N ARG A 203 23.81 -5.83 2.41
CA ARG A 203 23.59 -5.61 0.98
C ARG A 203 22.31 -4.80 0.77
N HIS A 204 22.41 -3.76 -0.04
CA HIS A 204 21.30 -2.92 -0.44
C HIS A 204 21.19 -2.94 -1.96
N GLY A 205 19.96 -2.84 -2.45
CA GLY A 205 19.64 -2.74 -3.86
C GLY A 205 18.82 -1.50 -4.11
N PHE A 206 18.79 -1.07 -5.36
CA PHE A 206 17.88 -0.04 -5.81
C PHE A 206 17.38 -0.34 -7.22
N ARG A 207 16.22 0.23 -7.56
CA ARG A 207 15.61 0.22 -8.88
C ARG A 207 15.02 1.57 -9.19
N ILE A 208 14.90 1.89 -10.47
CA ILE A 208 14.29 3.14 -10.92
C ILE A 208 12.86 2.85 -11.37
N ARG A 209 11.92 3.67 -10.90
CA ARG A 209 10.51 3.61 -11.27
C ARG A 209 10.11 4.91 -11.95
N VAL A 210 9.38 4.79 -13.05
CA VAL A 210 8.75 5.92 -13.74
C VAL A 210 7.24 5.76 -13.66
N LEU A 211 6.55 6.80 -13.23
CA LEU A 211 5.08 6.90 -13.16
C LEU A 211 4.61 8.18 -13.87
N PRO A 212 3.39 8.22 -14.41
CA PRO A 212 2.78 9.47 -14.85
C PRO A 212 2.65 10.46 -13.69
N ALA A 213 2.91 11.73 -13.96
CA ALA A 213 2.73 12.82 -13.01
C ALA A 213 1.93 13.96 -13.63
N HIS A 214 0.90 14.39 -12.92
CA HIS A 214 0.13 15.58 -13.26
C HIS A 214 -0.49 16.12 -11.97
N GLU A 215 -0.54 17.44 -11.82
CA GLU A 215 -1.02 18.06 -10.57
C GLU A 215 -2.47 17.71 -10.21
N ASP A 216 -3.30 17.47 -11.22
CA ASP A 216 -4.71 17.08 -11.05
C ASP A 216 -4.93 15.56 -11.00
N LEU A 217 -3.87 14.75 -11.05
CA LEU A 217 -3.99 13.29 -10.98
C LEU A 217 -4.01 12.82 -9.51
N ILE A 218 -5.17 12.34 -9.06
CA ILE A 218 -5.37 11.90 -7.67
C ILE A 218 -4.55 10.63 -7.34
N ASN A 219 -4.54 9.67 -8.27
CA ASN A 219 -3.83 8.40 -8.11
C ASN A 219 -2.85 8.21 -9.27
N PRO A 220 -1.53 8.26 -9.02
CA PRO A 220 -0.49 8.02 -10.04
C PRO A 220 -0.62 6.67 -10.76
N LEU A 221 -1.24 5.67 -10.12
CA LEU A 221 -1.43 4.32 -10.67
C LEU A 221 -2.70 4.18 -11.52
N SER A 222 -3.58 5.19 -11.57
CA SER A 222 -4.86 5.11 -12.27
C SER A 222 -4.76 4.87 -13.78
N LEU A 223 -3.60 5.15 -14.39
CA LEU A 223 -3.35 4.93 -15.81
C LEU A 223 -2.77 3.55 -16.14
N ASN A 224 -2.45 2.72 -15.13
CA ASN A 224 -1.75 1.44 -15.30
C ASN A 224 -0.43 1.57 -16.10
N CYS A 225 0.16 2.75 -16.04
CA CYS A 225 1.40 3.12 -16.71
C CYS A 225 2.52 3.09 -15.68
N ILE A 226 3.39 2.08 -15.76
CA ILE A 226 4.57 1.97 -14.91
C ILE A 226 5.74 1.45 -15.75
N ALA A 227 6.90 2.06 -15.62
CA ALA A 227 8.13 1.56 -16.19
C ALA A 227 9.17 1.36 -15.08
N TRP A 228 9.93 0.27 -15.20
CA TRP A 228 10.98 -0.11 -14.26
C TRP A 228 12.31 -0.24 -14.98
N GLY A 229 13.40 0.05 -14.25
CA GLY A 229 14.77 -0.19 -14.66
C GLY A 229 15.71 -0.40 -13.49
#